data_AF-A0A831X8F3-F1
#
_entry.id   AF-A0A831X8F3-F1
#
_cell.length_a   1.000
_cell.length_b   1.000
_cell.length_c   1.000
_cell.angle_alpha   90.00
_cell.angle_beta   90.00
_cell.angle_gamma   90.00
#
_symmetry.space_group_name_H-M   'P 1'
#
loop_
_entity.id
_entity.type
_entity.pdbx_description
1 polymer ?
#
loop_
_entity_poly.entity_id
_entity_poly.type
_entity_poly.pdbx_seq_one_letter_code
_entity_poly.pdbx_strand_id
1 'polypeptide(L)' 'MTRRSIDATEQAPLRFRWVCDCANPPVLLAIYDETGRIEVKVRQRHYVAQGWLEATCPRCGARHVLQLHPLDEAAPGRDS' A
#
# COMPACT_ATOMS: atom_id res chain seq x y z
N MET A 1 -2.31 -20.68 36.49
CA MET A 1 -1.59 -19.80 35.54
C MET A 1 -1.60 -20.45 34.17
N THR A 2 -2.68 -20.25 33.42
CA THR A 2 -2.88 -20.85 32.10
C THR A 2 -2.10 -20.05 31.06
N ARG A 3 -1.03 -20.65 30.52
CA ARG A 3 -0.31 -20.14 29.35
C ARG A 3 -1.29 -20.11 28.18
N ARG A 4 -1.67 -18.91 27.72
CA ARG A 4 -2.30 -18.73 26.40
C ARG A 4 -1.21 -18.95 25.37
N SER A 5 -1.25 -20.10 24.70
CA SER A 5 -0.53 -20.32 23.45
C SER A 5 -1.03 -19.28 22.45
N ILE A 6 -0.15 -18.38 22.03
CA ILE A 6 -0.38 -17.53 20.87
C ILE A 6 0.05 -18.39 19.68
N ASP A 7 -0.92 -18.95 18.95
CA ASP A 7 -0.70 -19.49 17.62
C ASP A 7 -0.31 -18.33 16.70
N ALA A 8 0.98 -17.98 16.72
CA ALA A 8 1.56 -16.93 15.89
C ALA A 8 1.85 -17.50 14.50
N THR A 9 0.80 -17.76 13.73
CA THR A 9 0.88 -17.78 12.26
C THR A 9 0.00 -16.67 11.69
N GLU A 10 -0.01 -15.51 12.32
CA GLU A 10 -0.38 -14.26 11.64
C GLU A 10 0.80 -13.89 10.73
N GLN A 11 0.81 -14.43 9.51
CA GLN A 11 1.72 -13.96 8.47
C GLN A 11 1.45 -12.47 8.26
N ALA A 12 2.44 -11.63 8.58
CA ALA A 12 2.31 -10.20 8.39
C ALA A 12 2.06 -9.91 6.90
N PRO A 13 1.16 -8.97 6.57
CA PRO A 13 0.81 -8.66 5.18
C PRO A 13 2.05 -8.19 4.40
N LEU A 14 2.11 -8.55 3.11
CA LEU A 14 3.22 -8.18 2.25
C LEU A 14 3.19 -6.67 2.00
N ARG A 15 4.31 -6.00 2.24
CA ARG A 15 4.42 -4.54 2.08
C ARG A 15 5.23 -4.17 0.87
N PHE A 16 4.66 -3.33 0.03
CA PHE A 16 5.26 -2.82 -1.20
C PHE A 16 5.57 -1.33 -1.07
N ARG A 17 6.66 -0.89 -1.69
CA ARG A 17 7.05 0.52 -1.75
C ARG A 17 6.56 1.13 -3.05
N TRP A 18 5.80 2.21 -2.95
CA TRP A 18 5.44 3.03 -4.10
C TRP A 18 6.34 4.26 -4.14
N VAL A 19 7.13 4.38 -5.22
CA VAL A 19 8.22 5.36 -5.32
C VAL A 19 8.13 6.20 -6.60
N CYS A 20 8.81 7.34 -6.59
CA CYS A 20 9.16 8.11 -7.77
C CYS A 20 10.67 8.01 -8.01
N ASP A 21 11.08 7.55 -9.19
CA ASP A 21 12.48 7.28 -9.55
C ASP A 21 13.24 8.50 -10.07
N CYS A 22 12.72 9.73 -9.86
CA CYS A 22 13.39 10.97 -10.28
C CYS A 22 14.72 11.26 -9.56
N ALA A 23 15.15 10.37 -8.68
CA ALA A 23 16.25 10.55 -7.76
C ALA A 23 16.93 9.24 -7.40
N ASN A 24 18.20 9.32 -7.00
CA ASN A 24 18.89 8.26 -6.31
C ASN A 24 19.32 8.76 -4.91
N PRO A 25 18.75 8.24 -3.80
CA PRO A 25 17.72 7.20 -3.75
C PRO A 25 16.33 7.68 -4.22
N PRO A 26 15.44 6.77 -4.69
CA PRO A 26 14.07 7.12 -5.09
C PRO A 26 13.26 7.76 -3.99
N VAL A 27 12.34 8.66 -4.37
CA VAL A 27 11.44 9.34 -3.44
C VAL A 27 10.31 8.39 -3.07
N LEU A 28 10.18 8.03 -1.79
CA LEU A 28 9.07 7.23 -1.30
C LEU A 28 7.79 8.07 -1.27
N LEU A 29 6.74 7.59 -1.95
CA LEU A 29 5.43 8.24 -1.98
C LEU A 29 4.47 7.58 -0.97
N ALA A 30 4.42 6.25 -0.94
CA ALA A 30 3.60 5.50 0.01
C ALA A 30 4.13 4.07 0.21
N ILE A 31 3.61 3.39 1.24
CA ILE A 31 3.70 1.94 1.40
C ILE A 31 2.29 1.39 1.28
N TYR A 32 2.12 0.24 0.63
CA TYR A 32 0.82 -0.41 0.54
C TYR A 32 0.95 -1.92 0.71
N ASP A 33 -0.17 -2.59 0.93
CA ASP A 33 -0.27 -4.05 1.01
C ASP A 33 -1.35 -4.60 0.06
N GLU A 34 -1.42 -5.93 -0.02
CA GLU A 34 -2.37 -6.69 -0.85
C GLU A 34 -3.85 -6.47 -0.47
N THR A 35 -4.13 -5.92 0.72
CA THR A 35 -5.50 -5.59 1.13
C THR A 35 -5.99 -4.27 0.52
N GLY A 36 -5.11 -3.55 -0.18
CA GLY A 36 -5.40 -2.23 -0.73
C GLY A 36 -5.22 -1.10 0.27
N ARG A 37 -4.70 -1.39 1.47
CA ARG A 37 -4.35 -0.36 2.46
C ARG A 37 -3.11 0.39 2.00
N ILE A 38 -3.16 1.71 2.04
CA ILE A 38 -2.07 2.60 1.62
C ILE A 38 -1.69 3.51 2.78
N GLU A 39 -0.44 3.45 3.22
CA GLU A 39 0.12 4.29 4.28
C GLU A 39 1.01 5.38 3.70
N VAL A 40 0.70 6.63 4.06
CA VAL A 40 1.41 7.82 3.56
C VAL A 40 1.94 8.62 4.75
N LYS A 41 3.23 8.96 4.70
CA LYS A 41 3.86 9.85 5.69
C LYS A 41 4.15 11.21 5.07
N VAL A 42 3.51 12.25 5.58
CA VAL A 42 3.75 13.65 5.19
C VAL A 42 4.18 14.43 6.42
N ARG A 43 5.46 14.80 6.47
CA ARG A 43 6.07 15.50 7.62
C ARG A 43 5.85 14.72 8.92
N GLN A 44 5.10 15.29 9.86
CA GLN A 44 4.76 14.71 11.17
C GLN A 44 3.39 14.05 11.19
N ARG A 45 2.78 13.82 10.01
CA ARG A 45 1.44 13.25 9.89
C ARG A 45 1.52 11.93 9.14
N HIS A 46 0.71 10.99 9.61
CA HIS A 46 0.50 9.69 9.01
C HIS A 46 -0.95 9.64 8.53
N TYR A 47 -1.14 9.31 7.26
CA TYR A 47 -2.44 9.15 6.63
C TYR A 47 -2.58 7.72 6.15
N VAL A 48 -3.82 7.23 6.17
CA VAL A 48 -4.19 5.93 5.61
C VAL A 48 -5.26 6.18 4.56
N ALA A 49 -5.03 5.65 3.37
CA ALA A 49 -5.99 5.61 2.27
C ALA A 49 -6.28 4.15 1.92
N GLN A 50 -7.35 3.93 1.15
CA GLN A 50 -7.79 2.61 0.72
C GLN A 50 -8.04 2.60 -0.78
N GLY A 51 -7.40 1.67 -1.50
CA GLY A 51 -7.62 1.39 -2.93
C GLY A 51 -7.10 2.44 -3.90
N TRP A 52 -7.06 3.72 -3.53
CA TRP A 52 -6.67 4.79 -4.43
C TRP A 52 -5.89 5.89 -3.71
N LEU A 53 -4.81 6.35 -4.34
CA LEU A 53 -4.02 7.49 -3.88
C LEU A 53 -3.44 8.27 -5.05
N GLU A 54 -3.66 9.58 -5.06
CA GLU A 54 -2.87 10.51 -5.88
C GLU A 54 -1.82 11.20 -5.01
N ALA A 55 -0.57 11.22 -5.47
CA ALA A 55 0.53 11.90 -4.81
C ALA A 55 1.34 12.74 -5.80
N THR A 56 1.75 13.94 -5.37
CA THR A 56 2.71 14.75 -6.11
C THR A 56 4.09 14.56 -5.51
N CYS A 57 5.07 14.21 -6.35
CA CYS A 57 6.45 14.05 -5.90
C CYS A 57 6.99 15.39 -5.38
N PRO A 58 7.43 15.49 -4.11
CA PRO A 58 7.94 16.75 -3.55
C PRO A 58 9.26 17.20 -4.18
N ARG A 59 9.93 16.34 -4.96
CA ARG A 59 11.22 16.63 -5.60
C ARG A 59 11.07 17.14 -7.04
N CYS A 60 10.35 16.42 -7.89
CA CYS A 60 10.24 16.77 -9.32
C CYS A 60 8.87 17.35 -9.73
N GLY A 61 7.87 17.33 -8.83
CA GLY A 61 6.52 17.82 -9.13
C GLY A 61 5.66 16.88 -9.98
N ALA A 62 6.15 15.70 -10.37
CA ALA A 62 5.37 14.72 -11.11
C ALA A 62 4.17 14.24 -10.27
N ARG A 63 3.00 14.12 -10.92
CA ARG A 63 1.79 13.51 -10.33
C ARG A 63 1.82 12.01 -10.59
N HIS A 64 1.63 11.23 -9.52
CA HIS A 64 1.56 9.79 -9.56
C HIS A 64 0.21 9.34 -9.03
N VAL A 65 -0.38 8.32 -9.66
CA VAL A 65 -1.64 7.71 -9.25
C VAL A 65 -1.40 6.23 -8.96
N LEU A 66 -1.79 5.80 -7.77
CA LEU A 66 -1.81 4.40 -7.36
C LEU A 66 -3.26 3.95 -7.28
N GLN A 67 -3.59 2.87 -7.99
CA GLN A 67 -4.88 2.19 -7.91
C GLN A 67 -4.64 0.73 -7.54
N LEU A 68 -5.16 0.32 -6.39
CA LEU A 68 -5.10 -1.04 -5.86
C LEU A 68 -6.51 -1.60 -5.92
N HIS A 69 -6.65 -2.73 -6.61
CA HIS A 69 -7.88 -3.49 -6.62
C HIS A 69 -7.74 -4.55 -5.52
N PRO A 70 -8.71 -4.67 -4.60
CA PRO A 70 -8.76 -5.81 -3.71
C PRO A 70 -8.78 -7.10 -4.54
N LEU A 71 -8.14 -8.16 -4.05
CA LEU A 71 -8.07 -9.45 -4.75
C LEU A 71 -9.45 -10.15 -4.94
N ASP A 72 -10.55 -9.56 -4.48
CA ASP A 72 -11.89 -10.15 -4.48
C ASP A 72 -12.79 -9.80 -5.69
N GLU A 73 -12.26 -9.17 -6.74
CA GLU A 73 -12.98 -9.01 -8.02
C GLU A 73 -12.24 -9.66 -9.20
N ALA A 74 -11.80 -10.90 -9.02
CA ALA A 74 -11.81 -11.83 -10.15
C ALA A 74 -13.28 -12.08 -10.51
N ALA A 75 -13.76 -11.37 -11.54
CA ALA A 75 -15.12 -11.45 -12.04
C ALA A 75 -15.66 -12.89 -12.09
N PRO A 76 -16.90 -13.16 -11.66
CA PRO A 76 -17.51 -14.47 -11.83
C PRO A 76 -17.56 -14.80 -13.33
N GLY A 77 -17.28 -16.07 -13.65
CA GLY A 77 -17.09 -16.61 -15.00
C GLY A 77 -18.07 -16.05 -16.03
N ARG A 78 -17.53 -15.55 -17.14
CA ARG A 78 -18.25 -15.55 -18.41
C ARG A 78 -18.17 -16.96 -18.96
N ASP A 79 -19.13 -17.77 -18.56
CA ASP A 79 -19.44 -19.03 -19.21
C ASP A 79 -20.15 -18.66 -20.53
N SER A 80 -19.65 -19.14 -21.66
CA SER A 80 -20.31 -19.09 -22.97
C SER A 80 -20.14 -20.43 -23.66
#